data_AF-U1FPW3-F1
#
_entry.id   AF-U1FPW3-F1
#
_cell.length_a   1.000
_cell.length_b   1.000
_cell.length_c   1.000
_cell.angle_alpha   90.00
_cell.angle_beta   90.00
_cell.angle_gamma   90.00
#
_symmetry.space_group_name_H-M   'P 1'
#
loop_
_entity.id
_entity.type
_entity.pdbx_description
1 polymer ?
#
loop_
_entity_poly.entity_id
_entity_poly.type
_entity_poly.pdbx_seq_one_letter_code
_entity_poly.pdbx_strand_id
1 'polypeptide(L)'
;MLTFSEDEKAKENFLSLYNALHNTNLQLSCPVENIKLDNVMYMNIINDVSCLVDNKIIVLAEHQSTINENMPLRFLQYIARLYEKLQKPTDRYLRALSKIPTPEFYVFYNGLNDYPETTV
;
A
#
# COMPACT_ATOMS: atom_id res chain seq x y z
N MET A 1 -13.20 13.84 -7.27
CA MET A 1 -11.96 13.17 -6.84
C MET A 1 -12.35 11.72 -6.61
N LEU A 2 -12.15 10.86 -7.62
CA LEU A 2 -12.52 9.45 -7.53
C LEU A 2 -11.35 8.73 -6.86
N THR A 3 -11.61 8.19 -5.68
CA THR A 3 -10.64 7.39 -4.95
C THR A 3 -10.39 6.13 -5.77
N PHE A 4 -9.13 5.69 -5.90
CA PHE A 4 -8.76 4.45 -6.60
C PHE A 4 -9.52 3.21 -6.07
N SER A 5 -10.17 3.34 -4.91
CA SER A 5 -10.86 2.28 -4.18
C SER A 5 -12.37 2.19 -4.43
N GLU A 6 -12.99 3.19 -5.07
CA GLU A 6 -14.44 3.26 -5.32
C GLU A 6 -14.81 3.07 -6.80
N ASP A 7 -13.81 2.97 -7.68
CA ASP A 7 -13.99 2.74 -9.12
C ASP A 7 -14.29 1.26 -9.40
N GLU A 8 -15.26 0.93 -10.25
CA GLU A 8 -15.53 -0.44 -10.71
C GLU A 8 -14.28 -1.10 -11.31
N LYS A 9 -13.34 -0.29 -11.82
CA LYS A 9 -12.06 -0.73 -12.40
C LYS A 9 -10.88 -0.70 -11.43
N ALA A 10 -11.10 -0.39 -10.14
CA ALA A 10 -10.06 -0.32 -9.11
C ALA A 10 -9.12 -1.53 -9.12
N LYS A 11 -9.71 -2.73 -9.14
CA LYS A 11 -8.98 -4.00 -9.14
C LYS A 11 -8.17 -4.20 -10.42
N GLU A 12 -8.74 -3.87 -11.57
CA GLU A 12 -8.08 -3.98 -12.89
C GLU A 12 -6.87 -3.05 -12.95
N ASN A 13 -7.04 -1.79 -12.54
CA ASN A 13 -5.98 -0.79 -12.51
C ASN A 13 -4.86 -1.20 -11.54
N PHE A 14 -5.21 -1.71 -10.35
CA PHE A 14 -4.23 -2.21 -9.40
C PHE A 14 -3.43 -3.40 -9.96
N LEU A 15 -4.09 -4.39 -10.55
CA LEU A 15 -3.40 -5.54 -11.14
C LEU A 15 -2.51 -5.14 -12.31
N SER A 16 -2.94 -4.19 -13.13
CA SER A 16 -2.12 -3.62 -14.21
C SER A 16 -0.85 -2.96 -13.66
N LEU A 17 -0.99 -2.13 -12.62
CA LEU A 17 0.14 -1.52 -11.92
C LEU A 17 1.07 -2.58 -11.31
N TYR A 18 0.52 -3.56 -10.59
CA TYR A 18 1.28 -4.64 -9.97
C TYR A 18 2.08 -5.44 -11.00
N ASN A 19 1.44 -5.79 -12.13
CA ASN A 19 2.08 -6.49 -13.23
C ASN A 19 3.23 -5.67 -13.82
N ALA A 20 3.07 -4.36 -13.96
CA ALA A 20 4.12 -3.47 -14.43
C ALA A 20 5.31 -3.36 -13.45
N LEU A 21 5.03 -3.25 -12.15
CA LEU A 21 6.05 -3.12 -11.10
C LEU A 21 6.86 -4.42 -10.90
N HIS A 22 6.20 -5.57 -11.01
CA HIS A 22 6.81 -6.88 -10.74
C HIS A 22 7.15 -7.70 -11.97
N ASN A 23 6.87 -7.18 -13.17
CA ASN A 23 7.00 -7.90 -14.44
C ASN A 23 6.24 -9.24 -14.41
N THR A 24 5.01 -9.21 -13.90
CA THR A 24 4.11 -10.37 -13.78
C THR A 24 2.92 -10.25 -14.72
N ASN A 25 2.08 -11.28 -14.78
CA ASN A 25 0.86 -11.30 -15.61
C ASN A 25 -0.32 -11.90 -14.83
N LEU A 26 -0.62 -11.29 -13.68
CA LEU A 26 -1.77 -11.65 -12.87
C LEU A 26 -3.08 -11.28 -13.59
N GLN A 27 -4.03 -12.22 -13.57
CA GLN A 27 -5.34 -12.06 -14.19
C GLN A 27 -6.35 -11.48 -13.19
N LEU A 28 -7.48 -10.95 -13.70
CA LEU A 28 -8.59 -10.46 -12.86
C LEU A 28 -9.16 -11.51 -11.89
N SER A 29 -8.96 -12.80 -12.17
CA SER A 29 -9.30 -13.92 -11.30
C SER A 29 -8.42 -14.01 -10.05
N CYS A 30 -7.25 -13.34 -10.03
CA CYS A 30 -6.37 -13.33 -8.87
C CYS A 30 -7.07 -12.67 -7.67
N PRO A 31 -6.93 -13.25 -6.46
CA PRO A 31 -7.45 -12.63 -5.25
C PRO A 31 -6.68 -11.35 -4.95
N VAL A 32 -7.41 -10.25 -4.78
CA VAL A 32 -6.88 -8.96 -4.35
C VAL A 32 -7.77 -8.52 -3.21
N GLU A 33 -7.19 -8.36 -2.02
CA GLU A 33 -7.91 -7.87 -0.86
C GLU A 33 -7.55 -6.40 -0.63
N ASN A 34 -8.57 -5.54 -0.67
CA ASN A 34 -8.42 -4.13 -0.33
C ASN A 34 -8.49 -3.97 1.19
N ILE A 35 -7.37 -3.57 1.78
CA ILE A 35 -7.29 -3.24 3.19
C ILE A 35 -7.29 -1.72 3.28
N LYS A 36 -8.27 -1.15 3.97
CA LYS A 36 -8.33 0.30 4.21
C LYS A 36 -7.89 0.59 5.64
N LEU A 37 -7.13 1.66 5.83
CA LEU A 37 -6.88 2.21 7.15
C LEU A 37 -8.03 3.16 7.50
N ASP A 38 -8.79 2.81 8.54
CA ASP A 38 -9.89 3.67 9.00
C ASP A 38 -9.30 4.83 9.78
N ASN A 39 -9.40 6.05 9.23
CA ASN A 39 -9.25 7.32 9.94
C ASN A 39 -7.92 7.49 10.70
N VAL A 40 -6.78 7.56 10.00
CA VAL A 40 -5.46 7.65 10.66
C VAL A 40 -4.84 9.05 10.48
N MET A 41 -5.13 9.88 11.48
CA MET A 41 -4.27 10.91 12.08
C MET A 41 -4.18 12.34 11.51
N TYR A 42 -4.56 12.64 10.27
CA TYR A 42 -4.69 14.04 9.83
C TYR A 42 -5.87 14.19 8.86
N MET A 43 -6.69 15.21 9.06
CA MET A 43 -7.84 15.50 8.22
C MET A 43 -7.46 15.41 6.72
N ASN A 44 -8.22 14.63 5.95
CA ASN A 44 -8.12 14.44 4.48
C ASN A 44 -6.94 13.62 3.92
N ILE A 45 -6.64 12.44 4.46
CA ILE A 45 -5.87 11.43 3.71
C ILE A 45 -6.81 10.27 3.39
N ILE A 46 -7.56 10.42 2.30
CA ILE A 46 -8.65 9.51 1.90
C ILE A 46 -8.12 8.34 1.04
N ASN A 47 -6.88 8.35 0.56
CA ASN A 47 -6.51 7.55 -0.61
C ASN A 47 -5.23 6.70 -0.49
N ASP A 48 -4.86 6.25 0.71
CA ASP A 48 -3.82 5.22 0.78
C ASP A 48 -4.46 3.85 0.49
N VAL A 49 -4.27 3.38 -0.74
CA VAL A 49 -4.72 2.06 -1.16
C VAL A 49 -3.71 1.06 -0.66
N SER A 50 -4.13 0.17 0.23
CA SER A 50 -3.34 -1.01 0.54
C SER A 50 -4.00 -2.28 0.05
N CYS A 51 -3.25 -3.05 -0.74
CA CYS A 51 -3.72 -4.30 -1.32
C CYS A 51 -2.82 -5.45 -0.88
N LEU A 52 -3.44 -6.57 -0.49
CA LEU A 52 -2.73 -7.81 -0.25
C LEU A 52 -2.79 -8.67 -1.53
N VAL A 53 -1.63 -8.93 -2.13
CA VAL A 53 -1.47 -9.81 -3.29
C VAL A 53 -0.17 -10.58 -3.15
N ASP A 54 -0.22 -11.91 -3.38
CA ASP A 54 0.97 -12.79 -3.32
C ASP A 54 1.79 -12.64 -2.02
N ASN A 55 1.10 -12.59 -0.87
CA ASN A 55 1.72 -12.36 0.44
C ASN A 55 2.57 -11.08 0.53
N LYS A 56 2.24 -10.07 -0.28
CA LYS A 56 2.80 -8.72 -0.23
C LYS A 56 1.70 -7.72 0.03
N ILE A 57 1.97 -6.79 0.95
CA ILE A 57 1.13 -5.63 1.19
C ILE A 57 1.71 -4.50 0.36
N ILE A 58 1.00 -4.11 -0.69
CA ILE A 58 1.36 -2.95 -1.49
C ILE A 58 0.67 -1.74 -0.87
N VAL A 59 1.43 -0.77 -0.39
CA VAL A 59 0.94 0.50 0.15
C VAL A 59 1.22 1.60 -0.86
N LEU A 60 0.16 2.12 -1.49
CA LEU A 60 0.23 3.22 -2.43
C LEU A 60 -0.11 4.53 -1.72
N ALA A 61 0.84 5.45 -1.67
CA ALA A 61 0.62 6.81 -1.18
C ALA A 61 0.34 7.77 -2.35
N GLU A 62 -0.74 8.55 -2.22
CA GLU A 62 -1.27 9.37 -3.32
C GLU A 62 -0.41 10.58 -3.71
N HIS A 63 -0.61 11.02 -4.95
CA HIS A 63 0.11 12.02 -5.74
C HIS A 63 0.59 13.25 -4.95
N GLN A 64 1.86 13.21 -4.49
CA GLN A 64 2.50 14.39 -3.91
C GLN A 64 3.15 15.22 -5.03
N SER A 65 2.78 16.50 -5.13
CA SER A 65 3.44 17.46 -6.03
C SER A 65 4.71 18.07 -5.44
N THR A 66 4.94 17.86 -4.14
CA THR A 66 6.11 18.34 -3.38
C THR A 66 6.83 17.14 -2.77
N ILE A 67 8.16 17.15 -2.82
CA ILE A 67 8.99 16.09 -2.23
C ILE A 67 8.80 16.09 -0.71
N ASN A 68 8.52 14.92 -0.14
CA ASN A 68 8.36 14.73 1.28
C ASN A 68 9.34 13.66 1.80
N GLU A 69 10.49 14.10 2.29
CA GLU A 69 11.51 13.22 2.86
C GLU A 69 11.05 12.48 4.13
N ASN A 70 9.96 12.93 4.76
CA ASN A 70 9.39 12.31 5.94
C ASN A 70 8.37 11.19 5.63
N MET A 71 8.19 10.84 4.35
CA MET A 71 7.32 9.71 3.95
C MET A 71 7.62 8.39 4.66
N PRO A 72 8.88 8.00 4.94
CA PRO A 72 9.17 6.78 5.70
C PRO A 72 8.50 6.72 7.08
N LEU A 73 8.32 7.87 7.76
CA LEU A 73 7.61 7.91 9.04
C LEU A 73 6.12 7.58 8.89
N ARG A 74 5.50 8.06 7.80
CA ARG A 74 4.11 7.73 7.47
C ARG A 74 3.97 6.26 7.11
N PHE A 75 4.90 5.73 6.32
CA PHE A 75 4.92 4.31 5.97
C PHE A 75 5.02 3.39 7.19
N LEU A 76 5.87 3.73 8.16
CA LEU A 76 5.97 3.01 9.41
C LEU A 76 4.63 2.97 10.16
N GLN A 77 3.92 4.10 10.22
CA GLN A 77 2.61 4.18 10.87
C GLN A 77 1.56 3.36 10.11
N TYR A 78 1.56 3.42 8.79
CA TYR A 78 0.60 2.68 7.96
C TYR A 78 0.78 1.19 8.11
N ILE A 79 2.01 0.69 7.95
CA ILE A 79 2.24 -0.74 7.98
C ILE A 79 1.98 -1.35 9.37
N ALA A 80 2.28 -0.62 10.45
CA ALA A 80 1.94 -1.06 11.81
C ALA A 80 0.43 -1.32 11.95
N ARG A 81 -0.42 -0.41 11.44
CA ARG A 81 -1.87 -0.56 11.49
C ARG A 81 -2.41 -1.64 10.55
N LEU A 82 -1.78 -1.83 9.39
CA LEU A 82 -2.14 -2.92 8.48
C LEU A 82 -1.84 -4.28 9.10
N TYR A 83 -0.69 -4.44 9.77
CA TYR A 83 -0.39 -5.67 10.49
C TYR A 83 -1.30 -5.90 11.70
N GLU A 84 -1.72 -4.86 12.41
CA GLU A 84 -2.73 -4.98 13.48
C GLU A 84 -4.05 -5.59 12.97
N LYS A 85 -4.45 -5.27 11.73
CA LYS A 85 -5.66 -5.83 11.11
C LYS A 85 -5.46 -7.27 10.60
N LEU A 86 -4.27 -7.59 10.10
CA LEU A 86 -3.98 -8.89 9.47
C LEU A 86 -3.58 -9.98 10.46
N GLN A 87 -2.85 -9.63 11.52
CA GLN A 87 -2.42 -10.60 12.52
C GLN A 87 -3.47 -10.79 13.61
N LYS A 88 -3.62 -12.03 14.10
CA LYS A 88 -4.41 -12.23 15.31
C LYS A 88 -3.65 -11.63 16.50
N PRO A 89 -4.31 -10.93 17.43
CA PRO A 89 -3.63 -10.29 18.57
C PRO A 89 -2.76 -11.25 19.40
N THR A 90 -3.14 -12.52 19.43
CA THR A 90 -2.45 -13.62 20.13
C THR A 90 -1.17 -14.08 19.45
N ASP A 91 -1.04 -13.87 18.14
CA ASP A 91 0.09 -14.40 17.35
C ASP A 91 1.42 -13.76 17.74
N ARG A 92 1.37 -12.55 18.30
CA ARG A 92 2.54 -11.83 18.86
C ARG A 92 3.17 -12.54 20.05
N TYR A 93 2.47 -13.49 20.68
CA TYR A 93 2.96 -14.25 21.83
C TYR A 93 3.31 -15.70 21.47
N LEU A 94 3.25 -16.07 20.18
CA LEU A 94 3.65 -17.40 19.74
C LEU A 94 5.16 -17.58 19.90
N ARG A 95 5.56 -18.79 20.31
CA ARG A 95 6.98 -19.21 20.29
C ARG A 95 7.48 -19.52 18.89
N ALA A 96 6.56 -19.92 18.00
CA ALA A 96 6.86 -20.17 16.60
C ALA A 96 6.82 -18.85 15.81
N LEU A 97 7.67 -18.75 14.78
CA LEU A 97 7.70 -17.60 13.88
C LEU A 97 6.35 -17.46 13.15
N SER A 98 5.66 -16.35 13.39
CA SER A 98 4.50 -15.96 12.58
C SER A 98 4.99 -15.23 11.33
N LYS A 99 4.74 -15.81 10.15
CA LYS A 99 5.08 -15.16 8.88
C LYS A 99 4.14 -14.00 8.65
N ILE A 100 4.69 -12.87 8.23
CA ILE A 100 3.91 -11.69 7.84
C ILE A 100 4.09 -11.40 6.35
N PRO A 101 3.06 -10.83 5.69
CA PRO A 101 3.22 -10.32 4.35
C PRO A 101 4.33 -9.27 4.27
N THR A 102 5.08 -9.22 3.17
CA THR A 102 6.14 -8.22 2.99
C THR A 102 5.53 -6.90 2.56
N PRO A 103 5.87 -5.76 3.20
CA PRO A 103 5.35 -4.48 2.78
C PRO A 103 6.18 -3.90 1.63
N GLU A 104 5.51 -3.29 0.67
CA GLU A 104 6.12 -2.49 -0.38
C GLU A 104 5.44 -1.13 -0.44
N PHE A 105 6.25 -0.08 -0.55
CA PHE A 105 5.79 1.29 -0.45
C PHE A 105 6.05 2.01 -1.75
N TYR A 106 5.01 2.63 -2.31
CA TYR A 106 5.12 3.42 -3.54
C TYR A 106 4.51 4.80 -3.30
N VAL A 107 5.22 5.83 -3.77
CA VAL A 107 4.71 7.21 -3.80
C VAL A 107 4.54 7.60 -5.26
N PHE A 108 3.34 8.02 -5.64
CA PHE A 108 3.17 8.70 -6.91
C PHE A 108 3.67 10.14 -6.75
N TYR A 109 4.73 10.49 -7.48
CA TYR A 109 5.24 11.86 -7.54
C TYR A 109 4.85 12.49 -8.87
N ASN A 110 4.19 13.65 -8.81
CA ASN A 110 3.76 14.40 -10.01
C ASN A 110 4.25 15.86 -9.98
N GLY A 111 5.28 16.14 -9.18
CA GLY A 111 5.88 17.47 -9.12
C GLY A 111 6.84 17.75 -10.28
N LEU A 112 7.38 18.97 -10.28
CA LEU A 112 8.28 19.45 -11.34
C LEU A 112 9.76 19.29 -11.00
N ASN A 113 10.09 18.95 -9.74
CA ASN A 113 11.48 18.79 -9.34
C ASN A 113 11.98 17.40 -9.72
N ASP A 114 13.26 17.30 -10.04
CA ASP A 114 13.89 16.00 -10.23
C ASP A 114 13.87 15.22 -8.91
N TYR A 115 13.39 13.98 -8.94
CA TYR A 115 13.27 13.12 -7.76
C TYR A 115 13.64 11.68 -8.15
N PRO A 116 14.52 11.02 -7.37
CA PRO A 116 14.96 9.68 -7.72
C PRO A 116 13.80 8.67 -7.70
N GLU A 117 13.80 7.76 -8.68
CA GLU A 117 12.82 6.67 -8.76
C GLU A 117 12.91 5.69 -7.59
N THR A 118 14.05 5.65 -6.89
CA THR A 118 14.27 4.78 -5.73
C THR A 118 15.07 5.50 -4.65
N THR A 119 14.59 5.39 -3.42
CA THR A 119 15.27 5.85 -2.19
C THR A 119 15.58 4.63 -1.33
N VAL A 120 16.79 4.58 -0.75
CA VAL A 120 17.29 3.47 0.08
C VAL A 120 17.05 3.75 1.56
#